data_AF-A0A832X0P1-F1
#
_entry.id   AF-A0A832X0P1-F1
#
_cell.length_a   1.000
_cell.length_b   1.000
_cell.length_c   1.000
_cell.angle_alpha   90.00
_cell.angle_beta   90.00
_cell.angle_gamma   90.00
#
_symmetry.space_group_name_H-M   'P 1'
#
loop_
_entity.id
_entity.type
_entity.pdbx_description
1 polymer ?
#
loop_
_entity_poly.entity_id
_entity_poly.type
_entity_poly.pdbx_seq_one_letter_code
_entity_poly.pdbx_strand_id
1 'polypeptide(L)' 'MVGFRHGRGPEGECICTKCGHKEPHERDTPCLAKKCPKCGAVMIRYSPGGLR' A
#
# COMPACT_ATOMS: atom_id res chain seq x y z
N MET A 1 -10.11 9.20 -30.69
CA MET A 1 -10.78 8.82 -29.44
C MET A 1 -10.14 7.55 -28.88
N VAL A 2 -9.04 7.66 -28.16
CA VAL A 2 -8.54 6.60 -27.26
C VAL A 2 -7.78 7.31 -26.15
N GLY A 3 -8.29 7.21 -24.92
CA GLY A 3 -7.75 7.96 -23.78
C GLY A 3 -8.13 7.25 -22.51
N PHE A 4 -7.63 6.03 -22.36
CA PHE A 4 -7.68 5.28 -21.12
C PHE A 4 -7.08 6.13 -19.99
N ARG A 5 -7.94 6.64 -19.12
CA ARG A 5 -7.53 7.23 -17.85
C ARG A 5 -8.20 6.47 -16.73
N HIS A 6 -7.78 5.20 -16.58
CA HIS A 6 -7.89 4.50 -15.30
C HIS A 6 -6.92 5.18 -14.31
N GLY A 7 -7.22 6.42 -13.94
CA GLY A 7 -6.46 7.22 -12.99
C GLY A 7 -6.88 6.97 -11.54
N ARG A 8 -7.36 5.76 -11.21
CA ARG A 8 -7.23 5.27 -9.83
C ARG A 8 -5.85 4.66 -9.76
N GLY A 9 -4.84 5.53 -9.60
CA GLY A 9 -3.48 5.09 -9.28
C GLY A 9 -3.54 4.04 -8.19
N PRO A 10 -2.65 3.03 -8.22
CA PRO A 10 -2.84 1.78 -7.50
C PRO A 10 -3.26 2.12 -6.07
N GLU A 11 -4.45 1.65 -5.71
CA GLU A 11 -4.81 1.44 -4.31
C GLU A 11 -3.55 0.89 -3.65
N GLY A 12 -2.83 1.73 -2.91
CA GLY A 12 -1.58 1.30 -2.33
C GLY A 12 -2.00 0.33 -1.27
N GLU A 13 -1.67 -0.95 -1.36
CA GLU A 13 -1.89 -1.85 -0.25
C GLU A 13 -0.76 -1.66 0.76
N CYS A 14 -1.04 -1.68 2.05
CA CYS A 14 -0.01 -1.74 3.07
C CYS A 14 0.46 -3.19 3.18
N ILE A 15 1.74 -3.45 2.95
CA ILE A 15 2.33 -4.78 3.12
C ILE A 15 3.33 -4.77 4.28
N CYS A 16 3.27 -5.81 5.11
CA CYS A 16 4.26 -6.03 6.15
C CYS A 16 5.50 -6.70 5.57
N THR A 17 6.67 -6.08 5.74
CA THR A 17 7.96 -6.62 5.27
C THR A 17 8.44 -7.85 6.03
N LYS A 18 7.91 -8.09 7.24
CA LYS A 18 8.36 -9.20 8.10
C LYS A 18 7.61 -10.50 7.83
N CYS A 19 6.29 -10.41 7.62
CA CYS A 19 5.41 -11.58 7.47
C CYS A 19 4.63 -11.62 6.15
N GLY A 20 4.72 -10.58 5.32
CA GLY A 20 4.00 -10.49 4.04
C GLY A 20 2.50 -10.21 4.19
N HIS A 21 2.02 -9.79 5.37
CA HIS A 21 0.61 -9.45 5.57
C HIS A 21 0.22 -8.22 4.74
N LYS A 22 -0.85 -8.34 3.95
CA LYS A 22 -1.38 -7.30 3.07
C LYS A 22 -2.68 -6.78 3.64
N GLU A 23 -2.80 -5.47 3.73
CA GLU A 23 -4.02 -4.79 4.15
C GLU A 23 -4.30 -3.62 3.22
N PRO A 24 -5.59 -3.26 3.02
CA PRO A 24 -5.94 -2.05 2.29
C PRO A 24 -5.37 -0.83 3.03
N HIS A 25 -4.67 0.05 2.33
CA HIS A 25 -4.23 1.30 2.92
C HIS A 25 -5.42 2.21 3.18
N GLU A 26 -5.54 2.63 4.44
CA GLU A 26 -6.48 3.65 4.82
C GLU A 26 -5.90 5.03 4.49
N ARG A 27 -6.71 5.89 3.84
CA ARG A 27 -6.27 7.25 3.46
C ARG A 27 -5.94 8.12 4.67
N ASP A 28 -6.53 7.80 5.83
CA ASP A 28 -6.37 8.56 7.06
C ASP A 28 -5.07 8.20 7.80
N THR A 29 -4.60 6.96 7.65
CA THR A 29 -3.43 6.46 8.38
C THR A 29 -2.33 5.98 7.43
N PRO A 30 -1.13 6.58 7.46
CA PRO A 30 -0.01 6.09 6.65
C PRO A 30 0.34 4.65 7.03
N CYS A 31 0.66 3.80 6.05
CA CYS A 31 1.04 2.39 6.30
C CYS A 31 2.13 2.28 7.37
N LEU A 32 3.09 3.21 7.38
CA LEU A 32 4.20 3.26 8.31
C LEU A 32 3.77 3.51 9.78
N ALA A 33 2.63 4.16 10.00
CA ALA A 33 2.07 4.36 11.35
C ALA A 33 1.32 3.11 11.85
N LYS A 34 0.89 2.22 10.96
CA LYS A 34 0.27 0.94 11.33
C LYS A 34 1.33 -0.11 11.65
N LYS A 35 1.11 -0.83 12.76
CA LYS A 35 1.86 -2.03 13.11
C LYS A 35 1.07 -3.25 12.68
N CYS A 36 1.77 -4.22 12.09
CA CYS A 36 1.16 -5.46 11.63
C CYS A 36 0.58 -6.25 12.81
N PRO A 37 -0.71 -6.63 12.78
CA PRO A 37 -1.34 -7.38 13.87
C PRO A 37 -0.78 -8.81 14.03
N LYS A 38 -0.11 -9.35 13.00
CA LYS A 38 0.48 -10.69 13.04
C LYS A 38 1.86 -10.76 13.69
N CYS A 39 2.67 -9.70 13.58
CA CYS A 39 4.08 -9.75 13.98
C CYS A 39 4.63 -8.48 14.64
N GLY A 40 3.83 -7.40 14.71
CA GLY A 40 4.20 -6.13 15.33
C GLY A 40 5.15 -5.25 14.51
N ALA A 41 5.56 -5.65 13.31
CA ALA A 41 6.43 -4.85 12.45
C ALA A 41 5.66 -3.72 11.75
N VAL A 42 6.39 -2.66 11.37
CA VAL A 42 5.84 -1.56 10.57
C VAL A 42 5.41 -2.03 9.18
N MET A 43 4.33 -1.45 8.67
CA MET A 43 3.85 -1.75 7.33
C MET A 43 4.35 -0.71 6.34
N ILE A 44 4.56 -1.10 5.09
CA ILE A 44 5.02 -0.21 4.02
C ILE A 44 3.97 -0.14 2.92
N ARG A 45 3.85 1.01 2.26
CA ARG A 45 2.95 1.15 1.11
C ARG A 45 3.54 0.39 -0.07
N TYR A 46 2.86 -0.66 -0.51
CA TYR A 46 3.16 -1.33 -1.77
C TYR A 46 2.71 -0.41 -2.90
N SER A 47 3.65 0.31 -3.49
CA SER A 47 3.44 1.02 -4.74
C SER A 47 4.06 0.17 -5.86
N PRO A 48 3.26 -0.41 -6.77
CA PRO A 48 3.82 -1.05 -7.96
C PRO A 48 4.37 -0.06 -9.00
N GLY A 49 4.38 1.25 -8.70
CA GLY A 49 4.66 2.31 -9.66
C GLY A 49 5.73 3.31 -9.24
N GLY A 50 6.90 2.83 -8.83
CA GLY A 50 8.10 3.66 -8.70
C GLY A 50 8.80 3.96 -10.03
N LEU A 51 8.06 4.29 -11.10
CA LEU A 51 8.66 4.78 -12.35
C LEU A 51 8.47 6.30 -12.43
N ARG A 52 9.61 7.01 -12.47
CA ARG A 52 9.73 8.41 -12.89
C ARG A 52 9.21 8.58 -14.32
#